data_AF-A0A6A6I6Z0-F1
#
_entry.id   AF-A0A6A6I6Z0-F1
#
_cell.length_a   1.000
_cell.length_b   1.000
_cell.length_c   1.000
_cell.angle_alpha   90.00
_cell.angle_beta   90.00
_cell.angle_gamma   90.00
#
_symmetry.space_group_name_H-M   'P 1'
#
loop_
_entity.id
_entity.type
_entity.pdbx_description
1 polymer ?
#
loop_
_entity_poly.entity_id
_entity_poly.type
_entity_poly.pdbx_seq_one_letter_code
_entity_poly.pdbx_strand_id
1 'polypeptide(L)'
;PAPALQSMAALEYTEAVLKGQHLLHLLTSPQPPTQSPFTTYPDLENHGYVDQLASSTPRPTIAPLQKCLRSLGVDDKLAHEDGKNVSMQHVHAEDCVVDETQYPATEAHFHQLVSSEQGVLIAYSNHAPAYTGVLHDPPVTTYPPLHHWSDIAFLQLLKPAVYVPPNLHYIIRYAIQNMATISVLKHVLAKQGIEKLDIWPGITLGMESEEGQAILGTPNGGGTAWLLAQHRRQLGRKTVDKVSVFYAENGKDVWRWPSLVFWLKDLDEEN
;
A
#
# COMPACT_ATOMS: atom_id res chain seq x y z
N PRO A 1 14.68 28.93 -6.99
CA PRO A 1 13.48 28.07 -7.14
C PRO A 1 13.89 26.60 -7.22
N ALA A 2 13.77 25.87 -6.11
CA ALA A 2 14.15 24.46 -6.05
C ALA A 2 13.15 23.60 -6.86
N PRO A 3 13.59 22.58 -7.61
CA PRO A 3 12.73 21.74 -8.46
C PRO A 3 11.78 20.80 -7.69
N ALA A 4 11.73 20.86 -6.37
CA ALA A 4 11.09 19.86 -5.51
C ALA A 4 9.55 19.96 -5.39
N LEU A 5 8.91 20.95 -6.03
CA LEU A 5 7.45 21.09 -6.05
C LEU A 5 6.76 20.36 -7.22
N GLN A 6 7.52 19.73 -8.12
CA GLN A 6 6.97 19.04 -9.30
C GLN A 6 6.39 17.64 -9.05
N SER A 7 6.52 17.07 -7.85
CA SER A 7 5.88 15.77 -7.51
C SER A 7 4.58 15.87 -6.70
N MET A 8 4.05 17.09 -6.53
CA MET A 8 2.72 17.35 -5.92
C MET A 8 1.63 17.66 -6.96
N ALA A 9 1.83 17.27 -8.22
CA ALA A 9 0.82 17.46 -9.25
C ALA A 9 -0.42 16.61 -8.95
N ALA A 10 -1.61 17.21 -9.12
CA ALA A 10 -2.85 16.46 -9.16
C ALA A 10 -2.76 15.43 -10.29
N LEU A 11 -3.18 14.19 -10.03
CA LEU A 11 -3.32 13.18 -11.08
C LEU A 11 -4.66 13.42 -11.76
N GLU A 12 -4.63 13.61 -13.08
CA GLU A 12 -5.84 13.77 -13.86
C GLU A 12 -6.68 12.50 -13.80
N TYR A 13 -8.00 12.67 -13.61
CA TYR A 13 -8.90 11.54 -13.43
C TYR A 13 -8.84 10.56 -14.61
N THR A 14 -8.81 11.06 -15.85
CA THR A 14 -8.72 10.23 -17.06
C THR A 14 -7.40 9.45 -17.13
N GLU A 15 -6.29 10.04 -16.67
CA GLU A 15 -5.00 9.33 -16.59
C GLU A 15 -5.07 8.19 -15.56
N ALA A 16 -5.70 8.45 -14.42
CA ALA A 16 -5.95 7.42 -13.40
C ALA A 16 -6.82 6.28 -13.95
N VAL A 17 -7.87 6.58 -14.71
CA VAL A 17 -8.71 5.57 -15.36
C VAL A 17 -7.90 4.69 -16.30
N LEU A 18 -7.13 5.28 -17.22
CA LEU A 18 -6.33 4.53 -18.19
C LEU A 18 -5.29 3.64 -17.50
N LYS A 19 -4.62 4.17 -16.48
CA LYS A 19 -3.67 3.39 -15.67
C LYS A 19 -4.36 2.26 -14.91
N GLY A 20 -5.54 2.53 -14.34
CA GLY A 20 -6.36 1.52 -13.66
C GLY A 20 -6.77 0.38 -14.57
N GLN A 21 -7.23 0.68 -15.78
CA GLN A 21 -7.56 -0.30 -16.81
C GLN A 21 -6.35 -1.16 -17.19
N HIS A 22 -5.19 -0.53 -17.38
CA HIS A 22 -3.96 -1.25 -17.66
C HIS A 22 -3.56 -2.19 -16.50
N LEU A 23 -3.62 -1.72 -15.26
CA LEU A 23 -3.32 -2.53 -14.08
C LEU A 23 -4.31 -3.70 -13.92
N LEU A 24 -5.60 -3.46 -14.14
CA LEU A 24 -6.61 -4.52 -14.08
C LEU A 24 -6.37 -5.57 -15.18
N HIS A 25 -5.98 -5.16 -16.38
CA HIS A 25 -5.57 -6.07 -17.44
C HIS A 25 -4.33 -6.90 -17.05
N LEU A 26 -3.32 -6.29 -16.43
CA LEU A 26 -2.13 -7.01 -15.93
C LEU A 26 -2.49 -8.08 -14.89
N LEU A 27 -3.40 -7.77 -13.96
CA LEU A 27 -3.85 -8.71 -12.92
C LEU A 27 -4.67 -9.88 -13.50
N THR A 28 -5.51 -9.59 -14.48
CA THR A 28 -6.42 -10.58 -15.08
C THR A 28 -5.80 -11.38 -16.22
N SER A 29 -4.67 -10.93 -16.78
CA SER A 29 -3.95 -11.64 -17.83
C SER A 29 -3.64 -13.09 -17.43
N PRO A 30 -3.84 -14.08 -18.33
CA PRO A 30 -3.45 -15.46 -18.08
C PRO A 30 -1.95 -15.59 -17.81
N GLN A 31 -1.12 -14.86 -18.56
CA GLN A 31 0.32 -14.85 -18.38
C GLN A 31 0.72 -13.86 -17.29
N PRO A 32 1.55 -14.28 -16.31
CA PRO A 32 2.05 -13.35 -15.31
C PRO A 32 2.90 -12.26 -16.00
N PRO A 33 2.80 -11.00 -15.56
CA PRO A 33 3.75 -9.98 -16.00
C PRO A 33 5.15 -10.29 -15.47
N THR A 34 6.14 -9.47 -15.85
CA THR A 34 7.48 -9.54 -15.29
C THR A 34 7.40 -9.58 -13.76
N GLN A 35 7.90 -10.68 -13.19
CA GLN A 35 7.90 -10.89 -11.74
C GLN A 35 9.04 -10.09 -11.11
N SER A 36 8.85 -9.67 -9.87
CA SER A 36 9.89 -8.98 -9.11
C SER A 36 11.08 -9.90 -8.87
N PRO A 37 12.32 -9.40 -8.96
CA PRO A 37 13.51 -10.13 -8.52
C PRO A 37 13.60 -10.22 -6.98
N PHE A 38 12.91 -9.34 -6.25
CA PHE A 38 12.94 -9.31 -4.78
C PHE A 38 11.98 -10.35 -4.22
N THR A 39 12.53 -11.42 -3.67
CA THR A 39 11.75 -12.62 -3.32
C THR A 39 12.09 -13.21 -1.96
N THR A 40 13.08 -12.65 -1.26
CA THR A 40 13.55 -13.18 0.03
C THR A 40 13.64 -12.06 1.06
N TYR A 41 13.26 -12.33 2.31
CA TYR A 41 13.30 -11.33 3.38
C TYR A 41 14.66 -10.58 3.51
N PRO A 42 15.83 -11.24 3.36
CA PRO A 42 17.13 -10.55 3.35
C PRO A 42 17.32 -9.51 2.25
N ASP A 43 16.51 -9.50 1.19
CA ASP A 43 16.55 -8.46 0.16
C ASP A 43 16.35 -7.05 0.76
N LEU A 44 15.61 -6.93 1.88
CA LEU A 44 15.47 -5.67 2.60
C LEU A 44 16.82 -5.17 3.13
N GLU A 45 17.53 -5.99 3.89
CA GLU A 45 18.83 -5.65 4.48
C GLU A 45 19.88 -5.39 3.38
N ASN A 46 19.90 -6.22 2.34
CA ASN A 46 20.80 -6.06 1.19
C ASN A 46 20.63 -4.72 0.45
N HIS A 47 19.48 -4.06 0.62
CA HIS A 47 19.18 -2.74 0.04
C HIS A 47 19.03 -1.66 1.11
N GLY A 48 19.67 -1.81 2.28
CA GLY A 48 19.77 -0.75 3.30
C GLY A 48 18.54 -0.56 4.18
N TYR A 49 17.56 -1.47 4.13
CA TYR A 49 16.37 -1.42 4.99
C TYR A 49 16.59 -2.13 6.32
N VAL A 50 16.48 -1.38 7.41
CA VAL A 50 16.64 -1.87 8.78
C VAL A 50 15.28 -2.03 9.45
N ASP A 51 15.07 -3.16 10.13
CA ASP A 51 13.89 -3.40 10.96
C ASP A 51 13.91 -2.50 12.22
N GLN A 52 12.88 -1.69 12.40
CA GLN A 52 12.76 -0.74 13.52
C GLN A 52 11.64 -1.08 14.53
N LEU A 53 11.17 -2.33 14.56
CA LEU A 53 10.09 -2.73 15.48
C LEU A 53 10.37 -2.46 16.97
N ALA A 54 11.64 -2.48 17.39
CA ALA A 54 12.02 -2.28 18.79
C ALA A 54 12.06 -0.81 19.22
N SER A 55 12.21 0.14 18.28
CA SER A 55 12.42 1.57 18.55
C SER A 55 11.22 2.45 18.20
N SER A 56 10.17 1.90 17.58
CA SER A 56 9.02 2.67 17.10
C SER A 56 8.16 3.22 18.24
N THR A 57 8.45 4.45 18.68
CA THR A 57 7.55 5.26 19.51
C THR A 57 6.97 6.41 18.68
N PRO A 58 5.65 6.65 18.69
CA PRO A 58 4.62 5.88 19.39
C PRO A 58 4.33 4.53 18.71
N ARG A 59 3.87 3.56 19.51
CA ARG A 59 3.37 2.28 18.97
C ARG A 59 2.18 2.53 18.03
N PRO A 60 2.01 1.73 16.96
CA PRO A 60 0.82 1.81 16.13
C PRO A 60 -0.43 1.54 16.98
N THR A 61 -1.56 2.10 16.54
CA THR A 61 -2.88 1.76 17.08
C THR A 61 -3.78 1.34 15.94
N ILE A 62 -4.57 0.29 16.17
CA ILE A 62 -5.55 -0.20 15.20
C ILE A 62 -6.95 0.35 15.48
N ALA A 63 -7.14 1.09 16.58
CA ALA A 63 -8.44 1.60 17.04
C ALA A 63 -9.26 2.31 15.95
N PRO A 64 -8.68 3.19 15.10
CA PRO A 64 -9.43 3.84 14.02
C PRO A 64 -10.04 2.90 12.98
N LEU A 65 -9.51 1.68 12.85
CA LEU A 65 -9.94 0.68 11.88
C LEU A 65 -10.83 -0.40 12.50
N GLN A 66 -11.07 -0.42 13.82
CA GLN A 66 -11.78 -1.52 14.49
C GLN A 66 -13.16 -1.81 13.88
N LYS A 67 -13.96 -0.76 13.63
CA LYS A 67 -15.29 -0.91 13.01
C LYS A 67 -15.19 -1.53 11.61
N CYS A 68 -14.19 -1.12 10.83
CA CYS A 68 -13.92 -1.69 9.51
C CYS A 68 -13.54 -3.17 9.63
N LEU A 69 -12.53 -3.49 10.43
CA LEU A 69 -12.01 -4.86 10.59
C LEU A 69 -13.09 -5.83 11.11
N ARG A 70 -13.87 -5.44 12.13
CA ARG A 70 -15.02 -6.23 12.61
C ARG A 70 -16.04 -6.48 11.50
N SER A 71 -16.33 -5.48 10.67
CA SER A 71 -17.25 -5.61 9.54
C SER A 71 -16.72 -6.51 8.42
N LEU A 72 -15.41 -6.63 8.28
CA LEU A 72 -14.75 -7.57 7.36
C LEU A 72 -14.68 -8.99 7.94
N GLY A 73 -15.05 -9.18 9.21
CA GLY A 73 -14.94 -10.47 9.91
C GLY A 73 -13.52 -10.86 10.29
N VAL A 74 -12.61 -9.88 10.39
CA VAL A 74 -11.19 -10.10 10.74
C VAL A 74 -10.86 -9.50 12.11
N ASP A 75 -9.72 -9.90 12.67
CA ASP A 75 -9.25 -9.47 13.99
C ASP A 75 -8.98 -7.96 14.00
N ASP A 76 -9.43 -7.30 15.05
CA ASP A 76 -9.39 -5.85 15.20
C ASP A 76 -8.42 -5.40 16.32
N LYS A 77 -7.46 -6.26 16.68
CA LYS A 77 -6.48 -6.03 17.73
C LYS A 77 -5.05 -6.26 17.25
N LEU A 78 -4.10 -5.62 17.90
CA LEU A 78 -2.68 -5.85 17.63
C LEU A 78 -2.18 -7.10 18.37
N ALA A 79 -1.11 -7.72 17.87
CA ALA A 79 -0.54 -8.93 18.47
C ALA A 79 -0.11 -8.74 19.94
N HIS A 80 0.29 -7.54 20.34
CA HIS A 80 0.64 -7.23 21.73
C HIS A 80 -0.58 -6.95 22.64
N GLU A 81 -1.78 -7.00 22.06
CA GLU A 81 -3.09 -6.86 22.71
C GLU A 81 -3.90 -8.18 22.56
N ASP A 82 -3.20 -9.31 22.43
CA ASP A 82 -3.77 -10.64 22.16
C ASP A 82 -4.57 -10.74 20.84
N GLY A 83 -4.23 -9.90 19.85
CA GLY A 83 -4.79 -9.91 18.50
C GLY A 83 -3.93 -10.66 17.48
N LYS A 84 -4.35 -10.59 16.21
CA LYS A 84 -3.65 -11.25 15.08
C LYS A 84 -2.85 -10.29 14.21
N ASN A 85 -3.01 -8.98 14.39
CA ASN A 85 -2.32 -7.98 13.57
C ASN A 85 -0.89 -7.74 14.09
N VAL A 86 0.10 -8.26 13.37
CA VAL A 86 1.53 -8.07 13.64
C VAL A 86 2.02 -6.79 12.98
N SER A 87 2.67 -5.93 13.76
CA SER A 87 3.33 -4.73 13.24
C SER A 87 4.64 -5.08 12.55
N MET A 88 4.93 -4.44 11.41
CA MET A 88 6.20 -4.57 10.69
C MET A 88 6.65 -3.21 10.18
N GLN A 89 7.86 -2.80 10.56
CA GLN A 89 8.41 -1.50 10.18
C GLN A 89 9.84 -1.66 9.70
N HIS A 90 10.11 -1.16 8.49
CA HIS A 90 11.46 -1.07 7.96
C HIS A 90 11.74 0.36 7.51
N VAL A 91 12.98 0.81 7.71
CA VAL A 91 13.45 2.14 7.34
C VAL A 91 14.71 2.00 6.50
N HIS A 92 14.80 2.72 5.39
CA HIS A 92 16.01 2.84 4.58
C HIS A 92 17.02 3.74 5.29
N ALA A 93 17.67 3.17 6.31
CA ALA A 93 18.48 3.88 7.30
C ALA A 93 19.99 3.69 7.07
N GLU A 94 20.37 2.79 6.17
CA GLU A 94 21.76 2.49 5.86
C GLU A 94 22.05 2.76 4.39
N ASP A 95 23.24 3.30 4.12
CA ASP A 95 23.79 3.31 2.77
C ASP A 95 23.96 1.88 2.28
N CYS A 96 23.66 1.61 1.02
CA CYS A 96 23.86 0.30 0.42
C CYS A 96 24.60 0.37 -0.91
N VAL A 97 25.15 -0.76 -1.33
CA VAL A 97 25.80 -0.90 -2.64
C VAL A 97 25.11 -2.04 -3.39
N VAL A 98 24.58 -1.74 -4.57
CA VAL A 98 23.94 -2.72 -5.46
C VAL A 98 24.56 -2.56 -6.83
N ASP A 99 25.07 -3.65 -7.40
CA ASP A 99 25.75 -3.66 -8.70
C ASP A 99 26.79 -2.54 -8.84
N GLU A 100 27.71 -2.45 -7.86
CA GLU A 100 28.78 -1.44 -7.76
C GLU A 100 28.29 0.02 -7.61
N THR A 101 26.97 0.25 -7.58
CA THR A 101 26.38 1.57 -7.41
C THR A 101 26.07 1.81 -5.93
N GLN A 102 26.57 2.91 -5.39
CA GLN A 102 26.29 3.33 -4.02
C GLN A 102 24.99 4.13 -3.95
N TYR A 103 24.14 3.80 -2.99
CA TYR A 103 22.88 4.46 -2.70
C TYR A 103 22.91 4.98 -1.26
N PRO A 104 22.81 6.31 -1.05
CA PRO A 104 22.70 6.87 0.28
C PRO A 104 21.39 6.48 0.96
N ALA A 105 21.41 6.36 2.28
CA ALA A 105 20.20 6.25 3.09
C ALA A 105 19.22 7.38 2.75
N THR A 106 17.94 7.04 2.65
CA THR A 106 16.89 8.01 2.27
C THR A 106 15.90 8.30 3.38
N GLU A 107 16.00 7.57 4.50
CA GLU A 107 15.05 7.59 5.62
C GLU A 107 13.62 7.21 5.22
N ALA A 108 13.44 6.62 4.04
CA ALA A 108 12.15 6.09 3.62
C ALA A 108 11.68 5.03 4.62
N HIS A 109 10.43 5.10 5.05
CA HIS A 109 9.88 4.14 6.02
C HIS A 109 8.61 3.48 5.51
N PHE A 110 8.50 2.20 5.84
CA PHE A 110 7.41 1.33 5.41
C PHE A 110 6.87 0.58 6.61
N HIS A 111 5.67 0.95 7.04
CA HIS A 111 4.99 0.37 8.19
C HIS A 111 3.67 -0.27 7.76
N GLN A 112 3.58 -1.59 7.96
CA GLN A 112 2.34 -2.34 7.77
C GLN A 112 1.90 -3.03 9.07
N LEU A 113 0.61 -3.33 9.13
CA LEU A 113 0.05 -4.31 10.05
C LEU A 113 -0.41 -5.52 9.22
N VAL A 114 -0.07 -6.72 9.66
CA VAL A 114 -0.32 -7.96 8.91
C VAL A 114 -1.07 -8.94 9.80
N SER A 115 -2.24 -9.39 9.34
CA SER A 115 -2.93 -10.55 9.92
C SER A 115 -2.83 -11.69 8.91
N SER A 116 -1.82 -12.54 9.08
CA SER A 116 -1.48 -13.52 8.03
C SER A 116 -2.52 -14.62 7.89
N GLU A 117 -3.06 -15.11 9.02
CA GLU A 117 -4.11 -16.13 9.03
C GLU A 117 -5.42 -15.66 8.40
N GLN A 118 -5.67 -14.34 8.39
CA GLN A 118 -6.91 -13.75 7.90
C GLN A 118 -6.74 -13.02 6.56
N GLY A 119 -5.54 -13.07 5.96
CA GLY A 119 -5.30 -12.47 4.65
C GLY A 119 -5.40 -10.95 4.62
N VAL A 120 -5.02 -10.26 5.70
CA VAL A 120 -5.12 -8.79 5.80
C VAL A 120 -3.74 -8.15 5.78
N LEU A 121 -3.55 -7.20 4.87
CA LEU A 121 -2.40 -6.31 4.84
C LEU A 121 -2.87 -4.86 4.98
N ILE A 122 -2.47 -4.18 6.05
CA ILE A 122 -2.81 -2.78 6.31
C ILE A 122 -1.58 -1.92 6.09
N ALA A 123 -1.58 -1.13 5.02
CA ALA A 123 -0.59 -0.08 4.81
C ALA A 123 -0.86 1.09 5.77
N TYR A 124 -0.14 1.08 6.89
CA TYR A 124 -0.40 1.94 8.03
C TYR A 124 0.28 3.32 7.89
N SER A 125 1.59 3.35 7.62
CA SER A 125 2.35 4.58 7.39
C SER A 125 3.52 4.31 6.43
N ASN A 126 3.55 4.99 5.30
CA ASN A 126 4.50 4.67 4.23
C ASN A 126 4.98 5.93 3.51
N HIS A 127 6.28 6.19 3.55
CA HIS A 127 6.94 7.26 2.81
C HIS A 127 8.08 6.66 1.99
N ALA A 128 7.94 6.71 0.66
CA ALA A 128 8.91 6.15 -0.26
C ALA A 128 10.14 7.05 -0.42
N PRO A 129 11.28 6.51 -0.89
CA PRO A 129 12.52 7.28 -1.09
C PRO A 129 12.35 8.53 -1.93
N ALA A 130 11.52 8.49 -2.97
CA ALA A 130 11.25 9.66 -3.82
C ALA A 130 10.61 10.85 -3.06
N TYR A 131 9.95 10.59 -1.93
CA TYR A 131 9.40 11.63 -1.05
C TYR A 131 10.39 12.03 0.04
N THR A 132 10.97 11.06 0.77
CA THR A 132 11.85 11.39 1.90
C THR A 132 13.18 11.96 1.43
N GLY A 133 13.76 11.42 0.37
CA GLY A 133 15.06 11.84 -0.15
C GLY A 133 15.12 13.30 -0.56
N VAL A 134 14.03 13.88 -1.09
CA VAL A 134 13.99 15.32 -1.44
C VAL A 134 13.92 16.25 -0.22
N LEU A 135 13.66 15.70 0.98
CA LEU A 135 13.65 16.45 2.24
C LEU A 135 15.04 16.55 2.89
N HIS A 136 16.02 15.79 2.39
CA HIS A 136 17.41 15.85 2.86
C HIS A 136 18.13 17.12 2.39
N ASP A 137 19.21 17.48 3.10
CA ASP A 137 20.13 18.55 2.72
C ASP A 137 21.57 18.01 2.69
N PRO A 138 22.15 17.74 1.50
CA PRO A 138 21.56 17.91 0.17
C PRO A 138 20.49 16.85 -0.17
N PRO A 139 19.58 17.12 -1.13
CA PRO A 139 18.57 16.15 -1.55
C PRO A 139 19.17 14.84 -2.08
N VAL A 140 18.64 13.71 -1.62
CA VAL A 140 18.94 12.37 -2.13
C VAL A 140 17.93 12.00 -3.20
N THR A 141 18.37 11.92 -4.46
CA THR A 141 17.50 11.64 -5.62
C THR A 141 17.77 10.31 -6.30
N THR A 142 18.77 9.57 -5.82
CA THR A 142 19.07 8.19 -6.19
C THR A 142 18.65 7.27 -5.05
N TYR A 143 18.10 6.12 -5.38
CA TYR A 143 17.60 5.15 -4.42
C TYR A 143 17.82 3.73 -4.97
N PRO A 144 17.97 2.72 -4.09
CA PRO A 144 18.22 1.36 -4.52
C PRO A 144 17.09 0.83 -5.42
N PRO A 145 17.34 -0.18 -6.26
CA PRO A 145 16.32 -0.85 -7.05
C PRO A 145 15.08 -1.27 -6.22
N LEU A 146 15.27 -1.74 -4.98
CA LEU A 146 14.21 -1.98 -4.01
C LEU A 146 13.74 -0.66 -3.36
N HIS A 147 12.76 0.02 -3.95
CA HIS A 147 12.19 1.26 -3.40
C HIS A 147 10.67 1.39 -3.55
N HIS A 148 10.02 0.44 -4.20
CA HIS A 148 8.59 0.42 -4.38
C HIS A 148 7.88 -0.24 -3.18
N TRP A 149 6.72 0.32 -2.80
CA TRP A 149 5.91 -0.22 -1.72
C TRP A 149 5.48 -1.68 -1.97
N SER A 150 5.21 -2.06 -3.23
CA SER A 150 4.79 -3.42 -3.59
C SER A 150 5.82 -4.46 -3.16
N ASP A 151 7.08 -4.27 -3.54
CA ASP A 151 8.17 -5.17 -3.20
C ASP A 151 8.44 -5.19 -1.70
N ILE A 152 8.53 -4.02 -1.07
CA ILE A 152 8.82 -3.94 0.37
C ILE A 152 7.70 -4.56 1.20
N ALA A 153 6.44 -4.30 0.84
CA ALA A 153 5.29 -4.92 1.51
C ALA A 153 5.29 -6.43 1.33
N PHE A 154 5.59 -6.93 0.13
CA PHE A 154 5.75 -8.36 -0.12
C PHE A 154 6.84 -8.97 0.76
N LEU A 155 8.03 -8.39 0.78
CA LEU A 155 9.14 -8.88 1.60
C LEU A 155 8.79 -8.87 3.09
N GLN A 156 8.07 -7.86 3.57
CA GLN A 156 7.56 -7.82 4.95
C GLN A 156 6.62 -9.00 5.25
N LEU A 157 5.79 -9.45 4.29
CA LEU A 157 4.97 -10.66 4.44
C LEU A 157 5.80 -11.96 4.58
N LEU A 158 7.06 -11.96 4.12
CA LEU A 158 7.96 -13.11 4.22
C LEU A 158 8.77 -13.16 5.52
N LYS A 159 8.58 -12.17 6.41
CA LYS A 159 9.33 -12.13 7.68
C LYS A 159 9.13 -13.45 8.43
N PRO A 160 10.17 -14.14 8.92
CA PRO A 160 10.07 -15.50 9.47
C PRO A 160 9.03 -15.73 10.59
N ALA A 161 8.63 -14.68 11.31
CA ALA A 161 7.53 -14.76 12.30
C ALA A 161 6.14 -14.95 11.65
N VAL A 162 6.04 -14.74 10.33
CA VAL A 162 4.89 -14.99 9.46
C VAL A 162 5.16 -16.32 8.76
N TYR A 163 4.67 -17.42 9.34
CA TYR A 163 5.02 -18.78 8.93
C TYR A 163 4.57 -19.18 7.51
N VAL A 164 3.71 -18.38 6.85
CA VAL A 164 3.20 -18.61 5.49
C VAL A 164 2.89 -17.26 4.84
N PRO A 165 3.31 -16.99 3.58
CA PRO A 165 2.82 -15.83 2.83
C PRO A 165 1.29 -15.86 2.82
N PRO A 166 0.62 -14.81 3.31
CA PRO A 166 -0.81 -14.89 3.55
C PRO A 166 -1.58 -15.04 2.25
N ASN A 167 -2.65 -15.85 2.30
CA ASN A 167 -3.67 -15.80 1.26
C ASN A 167 -4.41 -14.46 1.38
N LEU A 168 -3.94 -13.42 0.68
CA LEU A 168 -4.49 -12.08 0.82
C LEU A 168 -5.94 -12.02 0.34
N HIS A 169 -6.80 -11.48 1.19
CA HIS A 169 -8.21 -11.17 0.94
C HIS A 169 -8.47 -9.66 0.96
N TYR A 170 -7.73 -8.92 1.78
CA TYR A 170 -7.91 -7.48 1.97
C TYR A 170 -6.57 -6.75 2.00
N ILE A 171 -6.48 -5.67 1.22
CA ILE A 171 -5.40 -4.68 1.34
C ILE A 171 -6.03 -3.35 1.74
N ILE A 172 -5.65 -2.85 2.91
CA ILE A 172 -6.15 -1.59 3.45
C ILE A 172 -5.09 -0.51 3.30
N ARG A 173 -5.43 0.61 2.66
CA ARG A 173 -4.57 1.81 2.60
C ARG A 173 -5.13 2.81 3.61
N TYR A 174 -4.50 2.91 4.77
CA TYR A 174 -5.01 3.73 5.89
C TYR A 174 -4.58 5.20 5.75
N ALA A 175 -5.48 6.12 6.09
CA ALA A 175 -5.23 7.56 6.26
C ALA A 175 -4.34 8.19 5.17
N ILE A 176 -4.79 8.10 3.92
CA ILE A 176 -4.02 8.46 2.73
C ILE A 176 -3.82 9.98 2.65
N GLN A 177 -2.54 10.39 2.56
CA GLN A 177 -2.12 11.79 2.39
C GLN A 177 -1.55 12.09 0.99
N ASN A 178 -1.48 11.08 0.12
CA ASN A 178 -0.98 11.25 -1.23
C ASN A 178 -1.96 12.10 -2.07
N MET A 179 -1.52 13.29 -2.48
CA MET A 179 -2.38 14.28 -3.14
C MET A 179 -2.91 13.83 -4.51
N ALA A 180 -2.14 13.03 -5.26
CA ALA A 180 -2.62 12.43 -6.51
C ALA A 180 -3.78 11.47 -6.26
N THR A 181 -3.68 10.60 -5.26
CA THR A 181 -4.80 9.75 -4.83
C THR A 181 -6.00 10.57 -4.36
N ILE A 182 -5.77 11.57 -3.49
CA ILE A 182 -6.84 12.44 -2.96
C ILE A 182 -7.57 13.19 -4.09
N SER A 183 -6.86 13.68 -5.10
CA SER A 183 -7.45 14.38 -6.23
C SER A 183 -8.42 13.49 -7.01
N VAL A 184 -8.02 12.25 -7.30
CA VAL A 184 -8.89 11.26 -7.95
C VAL A 184 -10.10 10.91 -7.07
N LEU A 185 -9.90 10.71 -5.76
CA LEU A 185 -11.01 10.42 -4.84
C LEU A 185 -12.02 11.58 -4.77
N LYS A 186 -11.57 12.83 -4.76
CA LYS A 186 -12.46 14.00 -4.82
C LYS A 186 -13.29 14.01 -6.10
N HIS A 187 -12.68 13.68 -7.25
CA HIS A 187 -13.39 13.57 -8.52
C HIS A 187 -14.44 12.46 -8.47
N VAL A 188 -14.08 11.27 -7.98
CA VAL A 188 -15.00 10.14 -7.81
C VAL A 188 -16.19 10.52 -6.92
N LEU A 189 -15.96 11.14 -5.76
CA LEU A 189 -17.03 11.55 -4.85
C LEU A 189 -17.95 12.58 -5.50
N ALA A 190 -17.40 13.57 -6.20
CA ALA A 190 -18.19 14.57 -6.94
C ALA A 190 -19.07 13.91 -8.03
N LYS A 191 -18.52 12.94 -8.76
CA LYS A 191 -19.25 12.19 -9.80
C LYS A 191 -20.40 11.34 -9.21
N GLN A 192 -20.23 10.85 -7.99
CA GLN A 192 -21.26 10.13 -7.23
C GLN A 192 -22.25 11.06 -6.51
N GLY A 193 -22.09 12.39 -6.60
CA GLY A 193 -22.94 13.36 -5.91
C GLY A 193 -22.74 13.38 -4.39
N ILE A 194 -21.56 12.95 -3.91
CA ILE A 194 -21.24 12.83 -2.49
C ILE A 194 -20.41 14.04 -2.05
N GLU A 195 -21.04 14.94 -1.31
CA GLU A 195 -20.37 16.12 -0.75
C GLU A 195 -19.47 15.78 0.43
N LYS A 196 -19.87 14.78 1.23
CA LYS A 196 -19.16 14.36 2.44
C LYS A 196 -19.10 12.84 2.50
N LEU A 197 -17.88 12.33 2.47
CA LEU A 197 -17.62 10.91 2.71
C LEU A 197 -17.90 10.56 4.18
N ASP A 198 -18.54 9.42 4.40
CA ASP A 198 -18.84 8.93 5.74
C ASP A 198 -17.66 8.18 6.38
N ILE A 199 -17.70 8.10 7.71
CA ILE A 199 -16.94 7.08 8.44
C ILE A 199 -17.44 5.70 7.96
N TRP A 200 -16.57 4.68 7.95
CA TRP A 200 -16.88 3.30 7.53
C TRP A 200 -18.38 2.93 7.67
N PRO A 201 -19.05 2.51 6.58
CA PRO A 201 -18.46 1.91 5.36
C PRO A 201 -18.16 2.86 4.18
N GLY A 202 -18.58 4.12 4.24
CA GLY A 202 -18.42 5.06 3.11
C GLY A 202 -19.09 4.54 1.83
N ILE A 203 -18.35 4.51 0.71
CA ILE A 203 -18.83 3.96 -0.57
C ILE A 203 -18.02 2.78 -1.03
N THR A 204 -18.62 1.91 -1.85
CA THR A 204 -17.93 0.79 -2.49
C THR A 204 -18.18 0.80 -3.99
N LEU A 205 -17.10 0.66 -4.77
CA LEU A 205 -17.09 0.75 -6.22
C LEU A 205 -16.45 -0.52 -6.78
N GLY A 206 -17.13 -1.20 -7.70
CA GLY A 206 -16.62 -2.39 -8.38
C GLY A 206 -15.57 -2.04 -9.43
N MET A 207 -14.66 -2.97 -9.74
CA MET A 207 -13.62 -2.76 -10.75
C MET A 207 -14.16 -2.74 -12.19
N GLU A 208 -15.44 -3.06 -12.40
CA GLU A 208 -16.18 -2.85 -13.64
C GLU A 208 -16.55 -1.37 -13.87
N SER A 209 -16.57 -0.53 -12.83
CA SER A 209 -16.85 0.89 -12.98
C SER A 209 -15.60 1.68 -13.32
N GLU A 210 -15.81 2.80 -14.03
CA GLU A 210 -14.74 3.74 -14.34
C GLU A 210 -14.11 4.32 -13.07
N GLU A 211 -14.92 4.61 -12.04
CA GLU A 211 -14.45 5.14 -10.76
C GLU A 211 -13.60 4.13 -9.98
N GLY A 212 -13.98 2.85 -9.98
CA GLY A 212 -13.19 1.79 -9.35
C GLY A 212 -11.82 1.64 -10.03
N GLN A 213 -11.81 1.68 -11.37
CA GLN A 213 -10.58 1.68 -12.16
C GLN A 213 -9.73 2.94 -11.90
N ALA A 214 -10.33 4.12 -11.86
CA ALA A 214 -9.63 5.35 -11.53
C ALA A 214 -8.89 5.25 -10.19
N ILE A 215 -9.56 4.72 -9.15
CA ILE A 215 -8.94 4.51 -7.84
C ILE A 215 -7.78 3.52 -7.93
N LEU A 216 -7.95 2.42 -8.67
CA LEU A 216 -6.87 1.44 -8.90
C LEU A 216 -5.65 2.07 -9.59
N GLY A 217 -5.85 3.06 -10.47
CA GLY A 217 -4.77 3.78 -11.15
C GLY A 217 -4.01 4.80 -10.31
N THR A 218 -4.53 5.18 -9.13
CA THR A 218 -3.84 6.09 -8.20
C THR A 218 -2.52 5.49 -7.68
N PRO A 219 -1.59 6.28 -7.11
CA PRO A 219 -0.40 5.71 -6.46
C PRO A 219 -0.73 4.66 -5.38
N ASN A 220 -1.78 4.84 -4.59
CA ASN A 220 -2.18 3.89 -3.54
C ASN A 220 -2.84 2.63 -4.11
N GLY A 221 -3.64 2.74 -5.17
CA GLY A 221 -4.20 1.59 -5.88
C GLY A 221 -3.16 0.85 -6.71
N GLY A 222 -2.27 1.57 -7.37
CA GLY A 222 -1.19 1.03 -8.17
C GLY A 222 -0.22 0.20 -7.34
N GLY A 223 0.12 0.64 -6.12
CA GLY A 223 0.90 -0.17 -5.19
C GLY A 223 0.24 -1.53 -4.91
N THR A 224 -1.07 -1.55 -4.64
CA THR A 224 -1.86 -2.78 -4.47
C THR A 224 -1.79 -3.67 -5.71
N ALA A 225 -2.02 -3.12 -6.90
CA ALA A 225 -1.98 -3.88 -8.14
C ALA A 225 -0.58 -4.44 -8.44
N TRP A 226 0.48 -3.65 -8.27
CA TRP A 226 1.85 -4.09 -8.51
C TRP A 226 2.29 -5.18 -7.53
N LEU A 227 1.89 -5.10 -6.25
CA LEU A 227 2.12 -6.18 -5.28
C LEU A 227 1.57 -7.52 -5.79
N LEU A 228 0.30 -7.54 -6.24
CA LEU A 228 -0.34 -8.76 -6.73
C LEU A 228 0.26 -9.23 -8.07
N ALA A 229 0.59 -8.29 -8.96
CA ALA A 229 1.09 -8.58 -10.29
C ALA A 229 2.53 -9.13 -10.27
N GLN A 230 3.44 -8.46 -9.57
CA GLN A 230 4.88 -8.77 -9.57
C GLN A 230 5.24 -9.94 -8.66
N HIS A 231 4.41 -10.24 -7.66
CA HIS A 231 4.59 -11.39 -6.76
C HIS A 231 3.52 -12.46 -6.95
N ARG A 232 2.94 -12.54 -8.16
CA ARG A 232 1.89 -13.51 -8.51
C ARG A 232 2.32 -14.95 -8.27
N ARG A 233 3.60 -15.29 -8.51
CA ARG A 233 4.12 -16.64 -8.24
C ARG A 233 3.99 -17.06 -6.77
N GLN A 234 4.05 -16.10 -5.85
CA GLN A 234 4.04 -16.33 -4.41
C GLN A 234 2.66 -16.08 -3.79
N LEU A 235 1.89 -15.12 -4.34
CA LEU A 235 0.58 -14.72 -3.82
C LEU A 235 -0.59 -15.41 -4.55
N GLY A 236 -0.33 -16.18 -5.60
CA GLY A 236 -1.35 -16.74 -6.47
C GLY A 236 -1.92 -15.69 -7.44
N ARG A 237 -2.72 -16.17 -8.40
CA ARG A 237 -3.38 -15.30 -9.38
C ARG A 237 -4.58 -14.61 -8.72
N LYS A 238 -4.42 -13.33 -8.40
CA LYS A 238 -5.46 -12.51 -7.77
C LYS A 238 -5.76 -11.26 -8.59
N THR A 239 -6.98 -10.76 -8.45
CA THR A 239 -7.35 -9.42 -8.89
C THR A 239 -8.07 -8.67 -7.78
N VAL A 240 -8.23 -7.36 -7.97
CA VAL A 240 -9.14 -6.56 -7.17
C VAL A 240 -10.57 -6.76 -7.71
N ASP A 241 -11.52 -7.02 -6.81
CA ASP A 241 -12.94 -7.12 -7.14
C ASP A 241 -13.63 -5.76 -7.04
N LYS A 242 -13.40 -5.08 -5.93
CA LYS A 242 -13.98 -3.77 -5.61
C LYS A 242 -13.12 -3.02 -4.61
N VAL A 243 -13.36 -1.72 -4.49
CA VAL A 243 -12.70 -0.85 -3.52
C VAL A 243 -13.74 -0.11 -2.68
N SER A 244 -13.57 -0.12 -1.37
CA SER A 244 -14.34 0.72 -0.45
C SER A 244 -13.53 1.95 -0.07
N VAL A 245 -14.13 3.14 -0.20
CA VAL A 245 -13.56 4.44 0.19
C VAL A 245 -14.30 4.91 1.45
N PHE A 246 -13.58 5.29 2.50
CA PHE A 246 -14.18 5.65 3.78
C PHE A 246 -13.28 6.54 4.63
N TYR A 247 -13.84 7.22 5.63
CA TYR A 247 -13.03 7.75 6.74
C TYR A 247 -12.94 6.73 7.89
N ALA A 248 -11.75 6.61 8.47
CA ALA A 248 -11.56 5.83 9.68
C ALA A 248 -12.13 6.56 10.92
N GLU A 249 -12.42 5.82 11.98
CA GLU A 249 -12.97 6.37 13.22
C GLU A 249 -11.87 6.99 14.09
N ASN A 250 -11.28 8.08 13.60
CA ASN A 250 -10.24 8.80 14.32
C ASN A 250 -10.73 10.21 14.68
N GLY A 251 -11.25 10.37 15.90
CA GLY A 251 -11.70 11.67 16.42
C GLY A 251 -10.59 12.73 16.53
N LYS A 252 -9.31 12.32 16.47
CA LYS A 252 -8.15 13.22 16.44
C LYS A 252 -7.72 13.61 15.02
N ASP A 253 -8.21 12.89 14.00
CA ASP A 253 -7.96 13.22 12.61
C ASP A 253 -8.91 14.35 12.16
N VAL A 254 -8.48 15.58 12.42
CA VAL A 254 -9.18 16.80 12.01
C VAL A 254 -9.17 16.99 10.49
N TRP A 255 -8.18 16.43 9.80
CA TRP A 255 -8.00 16.56 8.36
C TRP A 255 -8.84 15.55 7.57
N ARG A 256 -9.31 14.49 8.24
CA ARG A 256 -10.15 13.42 7.68
C ARG A 256 -9.48 12.84 6.43
N TRP A 257 -8.39 12.11 6.63
CA TRP A 257 -7.71 11.45 5.54
C TRP A 257 -8.48 10.19 5.10
N PRO A 258 -8.82 10.06 3.80
CA PRO A 258 -9.58 8.91 3.32
C PRO A 258 -8.72 7.64 3.42
N SER A 259 -9.39 6.52 3.64
CA SER A 259 -8.82 5.19 3.63
C SER A 259 -9.48 4.34 2.54
N LEU A 260 -8.77 3.33 2.06
CA LEU A 260 -9.26 2.39 1.05
C LEU A 260 -9.21 0.97 1.58
N VAL A 261 -10.24 0.17 1.31
CA VAL A 261 -10.17 -1.31 1.38
C VAL A 261 -10.26 -1.85 -0.03
N PHE A 262 -9.20 -2.50 -0.51
CA PHE A 262 -9.24 -3.31 -1.71
C PHE A 262 -9.66 -4.72 -1.36
N TRP A 263 -10.78 -5.15 -1.92
CA TRP A 263 -11.32 -6.50 -1.79
C TRP A 263 -10.71 -7.36 -2.89
N LEU A 264 -9.99 -8.40 -2.50
CA LEU A 264 -9.32 -9.27 -3.45
C LEU A 264 -10.18 -10.49 -3.77
N LYS A 265 -10.05 -10.97 -4.99
CA LYS A 265 -10.58 -12.27 -5.41
C LYS A 265 -9.49 -13.09 -6.07
N ASP A 266 -9.52 -14.38 -5.80
CA ASP A 266 -8.75 -15.36 -6.57
C ASP A 266 -9.34 -15.47 -7.98
N LEU A 267 -8.44 -15.64 -8.95
CA LEU A 267 -8.81 -16.03 -10.31
C LEU A 267 -8.36 -17.46 -10.48
N ASP A 268 -9.33 -18.34 -10.77
CA ASP A 268 -9.05 -19.76 -10.99
C ASP A 268 -7.96 -19.95 -12.05
N GLU A 269 -7.17 -21.00 -11.88
CA GLU A 269 -6.20 -21.47 -12.87
C GLU A 269 -6.88 -22.35 -13.94
N GLU A 270 -8.00 -21.94 -14.56
CA GLU A 270 -8.62 -22.69 -15.69
C GLU A 270 -9.70 -21.80 -16.37
N ASN A 271 -9.78 -21.58 -17.69
CA ASN A 271 -9.21 -22.23 -18.89
C ASN A 271 -8.39 -21.26 -19.76
#